data_AF-A0A6L5YF14-F1
#
_entry.id   AF-A0A6L5YF14-F1
#
_cell.length_a   1.000
_cell.length_b   1.000
_cell.length_c   1.000
_cell.angle_alpha   90.00
_cell.angle_beta   90.00
_cell.angle_gamma   90.00
#
_symmetry.space_group_name_H-M   'P 1'
#
loop_
_entity.id
_entity.type
_entity.pdbx_description
1 polymer ?
#
loop_
_entity_poly.entity_id
_entity_poly.type
_entity_poly.pdbx_seq_one_letter_code
_entity_poly.pdbx_strand_id
1 'polypeptide(L)' 'MDEFMRNANEIIHYIYFGMAGVCGLVLLRGLFFRKTRRSIVYDIVYAYTLIPFILRALRIK' A
#
# COMPACT_ATOMS: atom_id res chain seq x y z
N MET A 1 -8.39 -19.71 -24.70
CA MET A 1 -8.71 -18.33 -24.25
C MET A 1 -8.68 -18.23 -22.73
N ASP A 2 -9.25 -19.18 -22.00
CA ASP A 2 -9.34 -19.13 -20.52
C ASP A 2 -7.99 -19.18 -19.81
N GLU A 3 -7.04 -19.98 -20.32
CA GLU A 3 -5.69 -20.08 -19.73
C GLU A 3 -4.89 -18.79 -19.86
N PHE A 4 -5.01 -18.10 -21.00
CA PHE A 4 -4.41 -16.78 -21.22
C PHE A 4 -4.99 -15.73 -20.26
N MET A 5 -6.32 -15.71 -20.10
CA MET A 5 -6.99 -14.77 -19.19
C MET A 5 -6.61 -15.04 -17.73
N ARG A 6 -6.40 -16.30 -17.35
CA ARG A 6 -5.95 -16.68 -16.00
C ARG A 6 -4.54 -16.18 -15.71
N ASN A 7 -3.60 -16.43 -16.62
CA ASN A 7 -2.21 -15.95 -16.47
C ASN A 7 -2.13 -14.42 -16.45
N ALA A 8 -2.91 -13.74 -17.29
CA ALA A 8 -2.97 -12.28 -17.29
C ALA A 8 -3.47 -11.73 -15.95
N ASN A 9 -4.50 -12.34 -15.34
CA ASN A 9 -5.03 -11.92 -14.05
C ASN A 9 -4.01 -12.10 -12.91
N GLU A 10 -3.25 -13.20 -12.91
CA GLU A 10 -2.19 -13.42 -11.92
C GLU A 10 -1.08 -12.36 -12.05
N ILE A 11 -0.64 -12.07 -13.27
CA ILE A 11 0.37 -11.04 -13.55
C ILE A 11 -0.12 -9.67 -13.06
N ILE A 12 -1.36 -9.30 -13.39
CA ILE A 12 -1.97 -8.04 -12.93
C ILE A 12 -2.00 -8.00 -11.41
N HIS A 13 -2.34 -9.10 -10.75
CA HIS A 13 -2.39 -9.17 -9.30
C HIS A 13 -1.01 -8.94 -8.66
N TYR A 14 0.04 -9.55 -9.21
CA TYR A 14 1.41 -9.33 -8.75
C TYR A 14 1.89 -7.89 -8.97
N ILE A 15 1.59 -7.30 -10.13
CA ILE A 15 1.93 -5.89 -10.42
C ILE A 15 1.20 -4.96 -9.45
N TYR A 16 -0.09 -5.18 -9.24
CA TYR A 16 -0.90 -4.38 -8.32
C TYR A 16 -0.40 -4.48 -6.88
N PHE A 17 -0.01 -5.69 -6.44
CA PHE A 17 0.60 -5.88 -5.14
C PHE A 17 1.94 -5.15 -5.01
N GLY A 18 2.79 -5.23 -6.04
CA GLY A 18 4.06 -4.51 -6.09
C GLY A 18 3.86 -2.99 -6.02
N MET A 19 2.94 -2.44 -6.81
CA MET A 19 2.60 -1.02 -6.79
C MET A 19 2.04 -0.58 -5.43
N ALA A 20 1.17 -1.37 -4.83
CA ALA A 20 0.65 -1.10 -3.49
C ALA A 20 1.78 -1.06 -2.45
N GLY A 21 2.72 -2.01 -2.50
CA GLY A 21 3.90 -2.02 -1.63
C GLY A 21 4.76 -0.77 -1.79
N VAL A 22 5.06 -0.37 -3.04
CA VAL A 22 5.84 0.85 -3.33
C VAL A 22 5.13 2.09 -2.78
N CYS A 23 3.83 2.25 -3.03
CA CYS A 23 3.04 3.35 -2.49
C CYS A 23 3.04 3.39 -0.96
N GLY A 24 2.87 2.23 -0.31
CA GLY A 24 2.93 2.10 1.15
C GLY A 24 4.28 2.54 1.72
N LEU A 25 5.39 2.15 1.08
CA LEU A 25 6.74 2.55 1.49
C LEU A 25 7.00 4.06 1.32
N VAL A 26 6.50 4.66 0.25
CA VAL A 26 6.59 6.11 0.04
C VAL A 26 5.80 6.87 1.11
N LEU A 27 4.60 6.39 1.46
CA LEU A 27 3.79 6.95 2.54
C LEU A 27 4.45 6.81 3.91
N LEU A 28 5.03 5.64 4.20
CA LEU A 28 5.82 5.39 5.41
C LEU A 28 7.00 6.37 5.51
N ARG A 29 7.75 6.54 4.42
CA ARG A 29 8.84 7.53 4.38
C ARG A 29 8.32 8.94 4.64
N GLY A 30 7.19 9.32 4.05
CA GLY A 30 6.55 10.62 4.29
C GLY A 30 6.11 10.83 5.74
N LEU A 31 5.64 9.77 6.40
CA LEU A 31 5.23 9.80 7.82
C LEU A 31 6.41 10.03 8.76
N PHE A 32 7.48 9.23 8.60
CA PHE A 32 8.63 9.25 9.51
C PHE A 32 9.61 10.41 9.26
N PHE A 33 9.77 10.87 8.02
CA PHE A 33 10.75 11.92 7.68
C PHE A 33 10.18 13.34 7.62
N ARG A 34 8.95 13.58 8.11
CA ARG A 34 8.36 14.93 8.02
C ARG A 34 9.04 15.95 8.93
N LYS A 35 9.35 17.13 8.36
CA LYS A 35 9.88 18.31 9.08
C LYS A 35 8.79 19.25 9.60
N THR A 36 7.53 19.12 9.15
CA THR A 36 6.44 20.07 9.48
C THR A 36 5.18 19.35 9.99
N ARG A 37 4.33 20.06 10.75
CA ARG A 37 3.02 19.60 11.26
C ARG A 37 3.02 18.30 12.09
N ARG A 38 3.90 18.16 13.10
CA ARG A 38 4.02 17.00 14.03
C ARG A 38 2.86 16.82 15.05
N SER A 39 1.63 17.17 14.70
CA SER A 39 0.49 16.94 15.60
C SER A 39 0.01 15.49 15.54
N ILE A 40 -0.44 14.96 16.68
CA ILE A 40 -1.01 13.61 16.85
C ILE A 40 -2.15 13.35 15.85
N VAL A 41 -2.96 14.37 15.54
CA VAL A 41 -4.07 14.24 14.57
C VAL A 41 -3.54 13.84 13.19
N TYR A 42 -2.41 14.41 12.75
CA TYR A 42 -1.80 14.07 11.46
C TYR A 42 -1.19 12.67 11.47
N ASP A 43 -0.66 12.22 12.61
CA ASP A 43 -0.11 10.86 12.75
C ASP A 43 -1.21 9.81 12.63
N ILE A 44 -2.35 10.08 13.27
CA ILE A 44 -3.55 9.22 13.19
C ILE A 44 -4.07 9.14 11.76
N VAL A 45 -4.26 10.27 11.08
CA VAL A 45 -4.73 10.29 9.68
C VAL A 45 -3.76 9.53 8.77
N TYR A 46 -2.46 9.73 8.94
CA TYR A 46 -1.46 8.99 8.18
C TYR A 46 -1.49 7.49 8.47
N ALA A 47 -1.62 7.10 9.74
CA ALA A 47 -1.76 5.70 10.12
C ALA A 47 -2.99 5.07 9.45
N TYR A 48 -4.14 5.76 9.43
CA TYR A 48 -5.34 5.32 8.72
C TYR A 48 -5.10 5.14 7.21
N THR A 49 -4.33 6.03 6.58
CA THR A 49 -3.98 5.85 5.15
C THR A 49 -3.03 4.68 4.89
N LEU A 50 -2.28 4.23 5.90
CA LEU A 50 -1.36 3.09 5.82
C LEU A 50 -2.04 1.74 6.07
N ILE A 51 -3.14 1.71 6.84
CA ILE A 51 -3.93 0.49 7.12
C ILE A 51 -4.23 -0.35 5.86
N PRO A 52 -4.76 0.19 4.74
CA PRO A 52 -5.06 -0.63 3.57
C PRO A 52 -3.82 -1.27 2.94
N PHE A 53 -2.66 -0.61 3.03
CA PHE A 53 -1.39 -1.16 2.53
C PHE A 53 -0.84 -2.25 3.47
N ILE A 54 -0.98 -2.06 4.78
CA ILE A 54 -0.59 -3.07 5.78
C ILE A 54 -1.48 -4.31 5.67
N LEU A 55 -2.81 -4.13 5.60
CA LEU A 55 -3.77 -5.23 5.41
C LEU A 55 -3.46 -6.00 4.12
N ARG A 56 -3.16 -5.28 3.04
CA ARG A 56 -2.79 -5.87 1.76
C ARG A 56 -1.45 -6.62 1.85
N ALA A 57 -0.44 -6.07 2.50
CA ALA A 57 0.85 -6.73 2.72
C ALA A 57 0.70 -8.01 3.57
N LEU A 58 -0.17 -8.00 4.57
CA LEU A 58 -0.51 -9.16 5.40
C LEU A 58 -1.39 -10.19 4.68
N ARG A 59 -1.79 -9.92 3.43
CA ARG A 59 -2.73 -10.74 2.64
C ARG A 59 -4.04 -11.03 3.36
N ILE A 60 -4.46 -10.13 4.25
CA ILE A 60 -5.75 -10.21 4.94
C ILE A 60 -6.81 -9.79 3.92
N LYS A 61 -7.76 -10.69 3.66
CA LYS A 61 -8.89 -10.46 2.75
C LYS A 61 -9.88 -9.46 3.34
#